data_AF-A0A0A8HTM7-F1
#
_entry.id   AF-A0A0A8HTM7-F1
#
_cell.length_a   1.000
_cell.length_b   1.000
_cell.length_c   1.000
_cell.angle_alpha   90.00
_cell.angle_beta   90.00
_cell.angle_gamma   90.00
#
_symmetry.space_group_name_H-M   'P 1'
#
loop_
_entity.id
_entity.type
_entity.pdbx_description
1 polymer ?
#
loop_
_entity_poly.entity_id
_entity_poly.type
_entity_poly.pdbx_seq_one_letter_code
_entity_poly.pdbx_strand_id
1 'polypeptide(L)' 'MFNKPQIADNTFFNIFLIIVGIVAFLVFSFIFDAGYLLSFIIAFLPVLVGIINLKEIRKDTSKMRN' A
#
# COMPACT_ATOMS: atom_id res chain seq x y z
N MET A 1 -20.28 -3.80 -10.26
CA MET A 1 -19.21 -2.83 -9.97
C MET A 1 -18.87 -2.98 -8.51
N PHE A 2 -17.67 -3.45 -8.17
CA PHE A 2 -17.22 -3.39 -6.78
C PHE A 2 -16.93 -1.93 -6.47
N ASN A 3 -17.76 -1.33 -5.61
CA ASN A 3 -17.46 0.00 -5.08
C ASN A 3 -16.21 -0.12 -4.22
N LYS A 4 -15.21 0.72 -4.49
CA LYS A 4 -14.04 0.80 -3.60
C LYS A 4 -14.53 1.12 -2.19
N PRO A 5 -14.03 0.42 -1.16
CA PRO A 5 -14.38 0.76 0.21
C PRO A 5 -13.94 2.20 0.49
N GLN A 6 -14.75 2.98 1.22
CA GLN A 6 -14.44 4.38 1.56
C GLN A 6 -13.05 4.58 2.17
N ILE A 7 -12.52 3.54 2.83
CA ILE A 7 -11.19 3.56 3.45
C ILE A 7 -10.06 3.68 2.41
N ALA A 8 -10.30 3.26 1.16
CA ALA A 8 -9.35 3.36 0.06
C ALA A 8 -9.09 4.81 -0.37
N ASP A 9 -10.02 5.74 -0.08
CA ASP A 9 -9.88 7.16 -0.42
C ASP A 9 -9.18 7.97 0.69
N ASN A 10 -8.80 7.31 1.79
CA ASN A 10 -8.11 7.95 2.90
C ASN A 10 -6.58 7.92 2.70
N THR A 11 -5.97 9.09 2.51
CA THR A 11 -4.51 9.25 2.36
C THR A 11 -3.72 8.60 3.50
N PHE A 12 -4.14 8.79 4.75
CA PHE A 12 -3.44 8.25 5.92
C PHE A 12 -3.46 6.72 5.95
N PHE A 13 -4.61 6.12 5.65
CA PHE A 13 -4.73 4.67 5.57
C PHE A 13 -3.80 4.06 4.50
N ASN A 14 -3.70 4.70 3.34
CA ASN A 14 -2.84 4.21 2.27
C ASN A 14 -1.34 4.38 2.57
N ILE A 15 -0.94 5.47 3.26
CA ILE A 15 0.42 5.62 3.78
C ILE A 15 0.71 4.53 4.83
N PHE A 16 -0.24 4.27 5.73
CA PHE A 16 -0.13 3.20 6.71
C PHE A 16 0.04 1.82 6.06
N LEU A 17 -0.70 1.51 5.00
CA LEU A 17 -0.53 0.28 4.22
C LEU A 17 0.90 0.12 3.67
N ILE A 18 1.50 1.19 3.15
CA ILE A 18 2.89 1.16 2.67
C ILE A 18 3.85 0.88 3.83
N ILE A 19 3.67 1.54 4.97
CA ILE A 19 4.48 1.31 6.17
C ILE A 19 4.36 -0.15 6.64
N VAL A 20 3.14 -0.68 6.71
CA VAL A 20 2.88 -2.09 7.08
C VAL A 20 3.59 -3.04 6.13
N GLY A 21 3.57 -2.77 4.82
CA GLY A 21 4.28 -3.59 3.85
C GLY A 21 5.79 -3.57 4.03
N ILE A 22 6.39 -2.40 4.29
CA ILE A 22 7.82 -2.27 4.60
C ILE A 22 8.17 -3.02 5.89
N VAL A 23 7.37 -2.85 6.95
CA VAL A 23 7.58 -3.57 8.21
C VAL A 23 7.46 -5.07 8.01
N ALA A 24 6.48 -5.54 7.26
CA ALA A 24 6.33 -6.96 6.93
C ALA A 24 7.56 -7.48 6.19
N PHE A 25 8.07 -6.76 5.18
CA PHE A 25 9.30 -7.14 4.49
C PHE A 25 10.47 -7.35 5.47
N LEU A 26 10.69 -6.40 6.37
CA LEU A 26 11.78 -6.45 7.35
C LEU A 26 11.60 -7.62 8.32
N VAL A 27 10.41 -7.79 8.88
CA VAL A 27 10.09 -8.87 9.81
C VAL A 27 10.29 -10.23 9.16
N PHE A 28 9.75 -10.45 7.96
CA PHE A 28 9.89 -11.74 7.29
C PHE A 28 11.34 -12.00 6.84
N SER A 29 12.06 -10.99 6.33
CA SER A 29 13.43 -11.17 5.85
C SER A 29 14.45 -11.36 6.97
N PHE A 30 14.28 -10.70 8.12
CA PHE A 30 15.31 -10.67 9.17
C PHE A 30 14.93 -11.45 10.44
N ILE A 31 13.64 -11.57 10.76
CA ILE A 31 13.18 -12.23 12.00
C ILE A 31 12.78 -13.68 11.72
N PHE A 32 12.03 -13.90 10.63
CA PHE A 32 11.55 -15.24 10.26
C PHE A 32 12.46 -15.99 9.29
N ASP A 33 13.56 -15.37 8.85
CA ASP A 33 14.49 -15.91 7.86
C ASP A 33 13.78 -16.41 6.59
N ALA A 34 12.65 -15.78 6.26
CA ALA A 34 11.97 -16.04 5.01
C ALA A 34 12.85 -15.49 3.89
N GLY A 35 13.15 -16.35 2.92
CA GLY A 35 13.97 -15.97 1.77
C GLY A 35 13.48 -14.68 1.12
N TYR A 36 14.41 -13.84 0.66
CA TYR A 36 14.14 -12.48 0.16
C TYR A 36 12.92 -12.39 -0.77
N LEU A 37 12.79 -13.35 -1.71
CA LEU A 37 11.68 -13.40 -2.67
C LEU A 37 10.32 -13.55 -1.99
N LEU A 38 10.22 -14.42 -0.98
CA LEU A 38 8.98 -14.65 -0.25
C LEU A 38 8.59 -13.42 0.58
N SER A 39 9.56 -12.84 1.29
CA SER A 39 9.38 -11.60 2.06
C SER A 39 8.95 -10.44 1.18
N PHE A 40 9.52 -10.34 -0.04
CA PHE A 40 9.11 -9.36 -1.03
C PHE A 40 7.66 -9.55 -1.48
N ILE A 41 7.24 -10.78 -1.81
CA ILE A 41 5.86 -11.07 -2.23
C ILE A 41 4.85 -10.69 -1.14
N ILE A 42 5.16 -11.00 0.13
CA ILE A 42 4.31 -10.65 1.28
C ILE A 42 4.14 -9.13 1.42
N ALA A 43 5.23 -8.38 1.28
CA ALA A 43 5.23 -6.93 1.36
C ALA A 43 4.59 -6.25 0.14
N PHE A 44 4.63 -6.90 -1.02
CA PHE A 44 4.25 -6.32 -2.30
C PHE A 44 2.79 -5.90 -2.37
N LEU A 45 1.88 -6.76 -1.89
CA LEU A 45 0.44 -6.51 -1.89
C LEU A 45 0.04 -5.22 -1.18
N PRO A 46 0.35 -5.01 0.12
CA PRO A 46 -0.04 -3.79 0.82
C PRO A 46 0.64 -2.53 0.25
N VAL A 47 1.90 -2.61 -0.17
CA VAL A 47 2.61 -1.48 -0.80
C VAL A 47 1.95 -1.08 -2.12
N LEU A 48 1.65 -2.04 -2.99
CA LEU A 48 1.06 -1.77 -4.29
C LEU A 48 -0.34 -1.17 -4.17
N VAL A 49 -1.17 -1.70 -3.27
CA VAL A 49 -2.51 -1.16 -3.00
C VAL A 49 -2.42 0.29 -2.51
N GLY A 50 -1.54 0.58 -1.53
CA GLY A 50 -1.35 1.93 -1.01
C GLY A 50 -0.91 2.92 -2.10
N ILE A 51 0.04 2.52 -2.95
CA ILE A 51 0.55 3.37 -4.05
C ILE A 51 -0.56 3.67 -5.08
N ILE A 52 -1.31 2.65 -5.51
CA ILE A 52 -2.37 2.83 -6.51
C ILE A 52 -3.44 3.78 -6.00
N ASN A 53 -3.89 3.59 -4.76
CA ASN A 53 -4.92 4.46 -4.16
C ASN A 53 -4.43 5.90 -4.00
N LEU A 54 -3.19 6.13 -3.54
CA LEU A 54 -2.63 7.48 -3.43
C LEU A 54 -2.53 8.18 -4.79
N LYS A 55 -2.20 7.43 -5.86
CA LYS A 55 -2.15 7.97 -7.23
C LYS A 55 -3.53 8.40 -7.72
N GLU A 56 -4.58 7.65 -7.40
CA GLU A 56 -5.96 8.00 -7.72
C GLU A 56 -6.42 9.25 -6.94
N ILE A 57 -6.21 9.29 -5.62
CA ILE A 57 -6.54 10.46 -4.78
C ILE A 57 -5.88 11.73 -5.31
N ARG A 58 -4.61 11.64 -5.70
CA ARG A 58 -3.88 12.77 -6.30
C ARG A 58 -4.50 13.23 -7.61
N LYS A 59 -4.92 12.29 -8.47
CA LYS A 59 -5.55 12.60 -9.76
C LYS A 59 -6.88 13.32 -9.57
N ASP A 60 -7.70 12.86 -8.63
CA ASP A 60 -9.02 13.44 -8.36
C ASP A 60 -8.89 14.85 -7.74
N THR A 61 -7.96 15.02 -6.81
CA THR A 61 -7.64 16.34 -6.24
C THR A 61 -7.15 17.32 -7.32
N SER A 62 -6.32 16.84 -8.26
CA SER A 62 -5.86 17.66 -9.38
C SER A 62 -6.99 18.04 -10.34
N LYS A 63 -7.99 17.17 -10.54
CA LYS A 63 -9.13 17.43 -11.40
C LYS A 63 -10.08 18.46 -10.79
N MET A 64 -10.25 18.46 -9.47
CA MET A 64 -11.07 19.46 -8.76
C MET A 64 -10.45 20.87 -8.74
N ARG A 65 -9.14 20.99 -8.96
CA ARG A 65 -8.41 22.27 -8.92
C ARG A 65 -8.33 23.00 -10.27
N ASN A 66 -8.77 22.35 -11.36
CA ASN A 66 -8.77 22.90 -12.72
C ASN A 66 -10.20 23.18 -13.19
#